data_AF-A0A3M1KDU7-F1
#
_entry.id   AF-A0A3M1KDU7-F1
#
_cell.length_a   1.000
_cell.length_b   1.000
_cell.length_c   1.000
_cell.angle_alpha   90.00
_cell.angle_beta   90.00
_cell.angle_gamma   90.00
#
_symmetry.space_group_name_H-M   'P 1'
#
loop_
_entity.id
_entity.type
_entity.pdbx_description
1 polymer ?
#
loop_
_entity_poly.entity_id
_entity_poly.type
_entity_poly.pdbx_seq_one_letter_code
_entity_poly.pdbx_strand_id
1 'polypeptide(L)'
;MGSQHGELVRGDAHTRELRDWFRVLPAAFIRSALPASLRERGLLTGLLQRTTGTWADWMSRRRPDFAQQRTRGFYRAAAMPKRAQSVLFAMDVLQNAINGITTLQTPIPRAVPALAACSSVAAWGASTRDGRLLHARNFDFPAPELWNRAPAVVFCTPRTGQRYGFVTTWSGDVACVTAFNESGLTITPHTRFHRDFGWHGAGIVDICHALVRGATTLDEACALARRLRSASTWGILVSSAAERSAMILELTSRRCARVDPGREPWLCNTNHYLTDDLAGREAPPAALFPHHSRARLARLQQVMHHHDEAAPADVDDLLDLLGDHRQAETGKPVVAGSILNSPFTIQSVVVDPERQRVCLSTGAAPVTHGARVEIPWVWADQPGAFEIPVTSDEQEDTSWRRAVRAHARGCQANLQEPDIRAAEPWMEAALAAAPDDPSLQFINGAIALRRGDFGHAADLFSGAAAVSQAAIRRQRAAHWARACARAARGQRTGIAGRLQRQHNNATIDYITVDLALP
;
A
#
# COMPACT_ATOMS: atom_id res chain seq x y z
N MET A 1 -8.63 -19.05 19.11
CA MET A 1 -8.11 -18.36 17.91
C MET A 1 -6.69 -17.87 18.10
N GLY A 2 -6.44 -16.75 18.79
CA GLY A 2 -5.07 -16.20 18.90
C GLY A 2 -4.04 -17.27 19.31
N SER A 3 -4.30 -18.00 20.39
CA SER A 3 -3.39 -19.06 20.85
C SER A 3 -3.16 -20.19 19.83
N GLN A 4 -4.19 -20.58 19.06
CA GLN A 4 -4.08 -21.65 18.06
C GLN A 4 -3.20 -21.20 16.88
N HIS A 5 -3.39 -19.98 16.38
CA HIS A 5 -2.51 -19.43 15.34
C HIS A 5 -1.09 -19.24 15.87
N GLY A 6 -0.95 -18.79 17.12
CA GLY A 6 0.35 -18.70 17.78
C GLY A 6 1.05 -20.05 17.94
N GLU A 7 0.32 -21.13 18.19
CA GLU A 7 0.85 -22.50 18.22
C GLU A 7 1.37 -22.94 16.85
N LEU A 8 0.64 -22.65 15.78
CA LEU A 8 1.03 -22.99 14.40
C LEU A 8 2.34 -22.30 13.97
N VAL A 9 2.60 -21.08 14.45
CA VAL A 9 3.79 -20.30 14.10
C VAL A 9 4.89 -20.35 15.16
N ARG A 10 4.75 -21.21 16.19
CA ARG A 10 5.72 -21.29 17.29
C ARG A 10 7.08 -21.77 16.79
N GLY A 11 8.12 -21.02 17.12
CA GLY A 11 9.51 -21.37 16.78
C GLY A 11 9.90 -21.08 15.33
N ASP A 12 8.94 -20.67 14.49
CA ASP A 12 9.18 -20.34 13.10
C ASP A 12 10.13 -19.12 12.95
N ALA A 13 11.12 -19.25 12.08
CA ALA A 13 12.12 -18.23 11.83
C ALA A 13 11.49 -17.01 11.13
N HIS A 14 10.55 -17.24 10.22
CA HIS A 14 9.88 -16.17 9.49
C HIS A 14 9.09 -15.24 10.40
N THR A 15 8.44 -15.79 11.42
CA THR A 15 7.67 -15.04 12.40
C THR A 15 8.55 -14.08 13.21
N ARG A 16 9.79 -14.50 13.54
CA ARG A 16 10.76 -13.62 14.23
C ARG A 16 11.24 -12.49 13.30
N GLU A 17 11.55 -12.81 12.06
CA GLU A 17 11.98 -11.85 11.05
C GLU A 17 10.91 -10.78 10.76
N LEU A 18 9.66 -11.22 10.56
CA LEU A 18 8.51 -10.33 10.33
C LEU A 18 8.32 -9.36 11.51
N ARG A 19 8.35 -9.87 12.74
CA ARG A 19 8.27 -9.06 13.96
C ARG A 19 9.42 -8.03 14.02
N ASP A 20 10.65 -8.47 13.78
CA ASP A 20 11.83 -7.60 13.92
C ASP A 20 11.82 -6.48 12.86
N TRP A 21 11.35 -6.79 11.66
CA TRP A 21 11.12 -5.81 10.61
C TRP A 21 10.05 -4.77 10.99
N PHE A 22 8.86 -5.21 11.44
CA PHE A 22 7.81 -4.28 11.87
C PHE A 22 8.23 -3.40 13.06
N ARG A 23 9.08 -3.92 13.95
CA ARG A 23 9.61 -3.16 15.10
C ARG A 23 10.43 -1.95 14.65
N VAL A 24 11.20 -2.08 13.57
CA VAL A 24 12.06 -1.00 13.07
C VAL A 24 11.40 -0.16 11.98
N LEU A 25 10.33 -0.67 11.37
CA LEU A 25 9.62 -0.05 10.24
C LEU A 25 9.33 1.45 10.45
N PRO A 26 8.68 1.90 11.55
CA PRO A 26 8.31 3.31 11.66
C PRO A 26 9.53 4.22 11.70
N ALA A 27 10.57 3.82 12.46
CA ALA A 27 11.80 4.58 12.58
C ALA A 27 12.60 4.61 11.27
N ALA A 28 12.65 3.50 10.53
CA ALA A 28 13.31 3.41 9.25
C ALA A 28 12.69 4.38 8.22
N PHE A 29 11.36 4.41 8.14
CA PHE A 29 10.63 5.31 7.24
C PHE A 29 10.77 6.78 7.64
N ILE A 30 10.63 7.11 8.93
CA ILE A 30 10.87 8.49 9.41
C ILE A 30 12.29 8.92 9.10
N ARG A 31 13.28 8.06 9.37
CA ARG A 31 14.69 8.32 9.06
C ARG A 31 14.92 8.55 7.57
N SER A 32 14.25 7.79 6.72
CA SER A 32 14.41 7.89 5.26
C SER A 32 13.94 9.24 4.69
N ALA A 33 13.04 9.95 5.38
CA ALA A 33 12.63 11.30 5.02
C ALA A 33 13.62 12.40 5.47
N LEU A 34 14.64 12.05 6.26
CA LEU A 34 15.63 13.01 6.75
C LEU A 34 16.74 13.28 5.72
N PRO A 35 17.37 14.47 5.78
CA PRO A 35 18.58 14.76 5.02
C PRO A 35 19.69 13.71 5.21
N ALA A 36 20.45 13.42 4.15
CA ALA A 36 21.56 12.45 4.18
C ALA A 36 22.52 12.65 5.38
N SER A 37 22.89 13.90 5.66
CA SER A 37 23.76 14.28 6.80
C SER A 37 23.22 13.93 8.19
N LEU A 38 21.90 13.72 8.31
CA LEU A 38 21.25 13.24 9.52
C LEU A 38 21.00 11.72 9.48
N ARG A 39 20.78 11.13 8.30
CA ARG A 39 20.59 9.68 8.12
C ARG A 39 21.79 8.86 8.58
N GLU A 40 23.00 9.35 8.35
CA GLU A 40 24.27 8.70 8.69
C GLU A 40 24.59 8.72 10.20
N ARG A 41 23.85 9.49 11.01
CA ARG A 41 24.07 9.57 12.45
C ARG A 41 23.43 8.38 13.17
N GLY A 42 24.22 7.37 13.51
CA GLY A 42 23.76 6.16 14.21
C GLY A 42 22.96 6.43 15.51
N LEU A 43 23.36 7.46 16.28
CA LEU A 43 22.65 7.89 17.50
C LEU A 43 21.18 8.30 17.23
N LEU A 44 20.92 8.95 16.09
CA LEU A 44 19.57 9.37 15.71
C LEU A 44 18.69 8.17 15.39
N THR A 45 19.24 7.15 14.73
CA THR A 45 18.52 5.91 14.42
C THR A 45 18.08 5.20 15.70
N GLY A 46 18.98 5.07 16.68
CA GLY A 46 18.65 4.49 17.98
C GLY A 46 17.60 5.30 18.76
N LEU A 47 17.68 6.63 18.72
CA LEU A 47 16.68 7.50 19.33
C LEU A 47 15.30 7.35 18.67
N LEU A 48 15.23 7.38 17.33
CA LEU A 48 13.98 7.18 16.59
C LEU A 48 13.34 5.84 16.92
N GLN A 49 14.11 4.74 16.90
CA GLN A 49 13.61 3.41 17.25
C GLN A 49 13.06 3.33 18.68
N ARG A 50 13.75 3.94 19.66
CA ARG A 50 13.26 4.01 21.05
C ARG A 50 11.97 4.82 21.15
N THR A 51 11.90 5.95 20.47
CA THR A 51 10.71 6.83 20.48
C THR A 51 9.51 6.14 19.84
N THR A 52 9.65 5.60 18.62
CA THR A 52 8.56 4.91 17.93
C THR A 52 8.11 3.65 18.68
N GLY A 53 9.06 2.90 19.27
CA GLY A 53 8.74 1.75 20.12
C GLY A 53 7.97 2.16 21.38
N THR A 54 8.33 3.29 21.99
CA THR A 54 7.62 3.82 23.18
C THR A 54 6.18 4.22 22.82
N TRP A 55 5.96 4.84 21.66
CA TRP A 55 4.62 5.17 21.17
C TRP A 55 3.80 3.91 20.88
N ALA A 56 4.38 2.92 20.20
CA ALA A 56 3.71 1.64 19.93
C ALA A 56 3.32 0.92 21.23
N ASP A 57 4.22 0.88 22.22
CA ASP A 57 3.94 0.31 23.54
C ASP A 57 2.84 1.07 24.28
N TRP A 58 2.85 2.41 24.19
CA TRP A 58 1.85 3.27 24.82
C TRP A 58 0.46 3.06 24.20
N MET A 59 0.37 2.91 22.87
CA MET A 59 -0.88 2.58 22.16
C MET A 59 -1.35 1.18 22.56
N SER A 60 -0.42 0.22 22.56
CA SER A 60 -0.72 -1.17 22.92
C SER A 60 -1.30 -1.34 24.32
N ARG A 61 -0.96 -0.47 25.29
CA ARG A 61 -1.48 -0.54 26.66
C ARG A 61 -2.90 0.00 26.80
N ARG A 62 -3.38 0.81 25.85
CA ARG A 62 -4.70 1.48 25.88
C ARG A 62 -5.71 0.88 24.90
N ARG A 63 -5.45 -0.32 24.41
CA ARG A 63 -6.33 -1.03 23.47
C ARG A 63 -7.67 -1.40 24.11
N PRO A 64 -8.76 -1.52 23.34
CA PRO A 64 -9.99 -2.11 23.83
C PRO A 64 -9.81 -3.55 24.33
N ASP A 65 -10.52 -3.96 25.37
CA ASP A 65 -10.33 -5.26 26.03
C ASP A 65 -10.52 -6.47 25.11
N PHE A 66 -11.51 -6.41 24.20
CA PHE A 66 -11.78 -7.50 23.27
C PHE A 66 -10.60 -7.76 22.31
N ALA A 67 -9.85 -6.71 21.94
CA ALA A 67 -8.71 -6.80 21.03
C ALA A 67 -7.47 -7.36 21.74
N GLN A 68 -7.33 -7.07 23.04
CA GLN A 68 -6.20 -7.51 23.85
C GLN A 68 -6.18 -9.02 24.06
N GLN A 69 -7.31 -9.67 24.30
CA GLN A 69 -7.35 -11.10 24.66
C GLN A 69 -6.80 -12.00 23.53
N ARG A 70 -7.28 -11.79 22.31
CA ARG A 70 -6.86 -12.56 21.13
C ARG A 70 -5.36 -12.39 20.88
N THR A 71 -4.91 -11.14 20.81
CA THR A 71 -3.50 -10.82 20.57
C THR A 71 -2.60 -11.42 21.63
N ARG A 72 -2.96 -11.26 22.92
CA ARG A 72 -2.17 -11.84 24.02
C ARG A 72 -2.09 -13.37 23.92
N GLY A 73 -3.17 -14.02 23.48
CA GLY A 73 -3.18 -15.46 23.18
C GLY A 73 -2.18 -15.82 22.09
N PHE A 74 -2.19 -15.10 20.97
CA PHE A 74 -1.26 -15.30 19.84
C PHE A 74 0.20 -15.20 20.29
N TYR A 75 0.61 -14.05 20.83
CA TYR A 75 2.02 -13.83 21.18
C TYR A 75 2.49 -14.78 22.29
N ARG A 76 1.64 -15.11 23.27
CA ARG A 76 1.99 -16.10 24.30
C ARG A 76 2.22 -17.47 23.70
N ALA A 77 1.30 -17.92 22.85
CA ALA A 77 1.38 -19.24 22.23
C ALA A 77 2.55 -19.33 21.23
N ALA A 78 2.86 -18.25 20.51
CA ALA A 78 4.02 -18.16 19.62
C ALA A 78 5.38 -18.08 20.37
N ALA A 79 5.39 -18.24 21.70
CA ALA A 79 6.56 -18.09 22.56
C ALA A 79 7.25 -16.72 22.40
N MET A 80 6.45 -15.67 22.22
CA MET A 80 6.93 -14.29 22.07
C MET A 80 6.67 -13.46 23.33
N PRO A 81 7.55 -12.50 23.66
CA PRO A 81 7.38 -11.65 24.82
C PRO A 81 6.12 -10.77 24.65
N LYS A 82 5.39 -10.50 25.74
CA LYS A 82 4.17 -9.67 25.72
C LYS A 82 4.36 -8.32 25.01
N ARG A 83 5.54 -7.70 25.13
CA ARG A 83 5.87 -6.42 24.46
C ARG A 83 5.91 -6.54 22.94
N ALA A 84 6.13 -7.72 22.37
CA ALA A 84 6.16 -7.92 20.92
C ALA A 84 4.83 -7.55 20.25
N GLN A 85 3.71 -7.56 20.96
CA GLN A 85 2.41 -7.18 20.40
C GLN A 85 2.31 -5.71 19.94
N SER A 86 3.25 -4.84 20.35
CA SER A 86 3.24 -3.43 19.93
C SER A 86 3.55 -3.27 18.44
N VAL A 87 4.14 -4.28 17.79
CA VAL A 87 4.37 -4.26 16.33
C VAL A 87 3.07 -4.18 15.51
N LEU A 88 1.93 -4.58 16.08
CA LEU A 88 0.61 -4.40 15.44
C LEU A 88 0.23 -2.93 15.24
N PHE A 89 0.87 -2.01 15.97
CA PHE A 89 0.68 -0.56 15.86
C PHE A 89 1.74 0.10 15.00
N ALA A 90 2.65 -0.65 14.35
CA ALA A 90 3.74 -0.08 13.58
C ALA A 90 3.23 0.91 12.51
N MET A 91 2.18 0.54 11.78
CA MET A 91 1.59 1.41 10.76
C MET A 91 0.84 2.59 11.35
N ASP A 92 0.08 2.41 12.44
CA ASP A 92 -0.59 3.52 13.14
C ASP A 92 0.44 4.55 13.65
N VAL A 93 1.56 4.08 14.23
CA VAL A 93 2.65 4.91 14.72
C VAL A 93 3.35 5.64 13.57
N LEU A 94 3.66 4.94 12.48
CA LEU A 94 4.27 5.54 11.29
C LEU A 94 3.39 6.65 10.73
N GLN A 95 2.10 6.36 10.52
CA GLN A 95 1.15 7.31 9.97
C GLN A 95 0.95 8.53 10.88
N ASN A 96 0.81 8.33 12.19
CA ASN A 96 0.69 9.43 13.15
C ASN A 96 1.95 10.29 13.24
N ALA A 97 3.14 9.68 13.16
CA ALA A 97 4.39 10.42 13.12
C ALA A 97 4.48 11.31 11.86
N ILE A 98 4.11 10.77 10.70
CA ILE A 98 4.04 11.51 9.44
C ILE A 98 3.00 12.63 9.52
N ASN A 99 1.79 12.35 10.00
CA ASN A 99 0.74 13.35 10.21
C ASN A 99 1.23 14.49 11.12
N GLY A 100 1.97 14.18 12.19
CA GLY A 100 2.57 15.19 13.06
C GLY A 100 3.62 16.05 12.37
N ILE A 101 4.58 15.43 11.67
CA ILE A 101 5.66 16.13 10.95
C ILE A 101 5.09 17.07 9.88
N THR A 102 4.15 16.57 9.08
CA THR A 102 3.48 17.32 8.01
C THR A 102 2.59 18.46 8.54
N THR A 103 1.95 18.27 9.69
CA THR A 103 1.09 19.30 10.33
C THR A 103 1.91 20.45 10.90
N LEU A 104 3.10 20.18 11.45
CA LEU A 104 3.97 21.20 12.05
C LEU A 104 4.65 22.13 11.04
N GLN A 105 4.38 21.97 9.73
CA GLN A 105 4.91 22.80 8.63
C GLN A 105 6.43 23.03 8.68
N THR A 106 7.19 22.12 9.30
CA THR A 106 8.64 22.28 9.49
C THR A 106 9.38 22.40 8.14
N PRO A 107 10.54 23.09 8.10
CA PRO A 107 11.32 23.30 6.87
C PRO A 107 12.10 22.04 6.40
N ILE A 108 11.88 20.86 6.99
CA ILE A 108 12.55 19.61 6.62
C ILE A 108 11.88 19.05 5.35
N PRO A 109 12.65 18.51 4.37
CA PRO A 109 12.10 17.93 3.14
C PRO A 109 10.97 16.92 3.41
N ARG A 110 9.85 17.13 2.73
CA ARG A 110 8.55 16.47 2.96
C ARG A 110 8.32 15.33 1.98
N ALA A 111 9.15 14.29 2.04
CA ALA A 111 8.94 13.10 1.21
C ALA A 111 9.30 11.86 2.01
N VAL A 112 8.28 11.13 2.46
CA VAL A 112 8.48 9.78 3.01
C VAL A 112 8.35 8.78 1.85
N PRO A 113 9.42 8.01 1.55
CA PRO A 113 9.46 6.92 0.58
C PRO A 113 8.37 5.87 0.73
N ALA A 114 8.01 5.23 -0.38
CA ALA A 114 7.47 3.88 -0.44
C ALA A 114 6.33 3.58 0.54
N LEU A 115 5.47 4.58 0.76
CA LEU A 115 4.34 4.40 1.64
C LEU A 115 3.30 3.52 0.97
N ALA A 116 2.72 2.63 1.77
CA ALA A 116 1.64 1.77 1.33
C ALA A 116 0.55 2.60 0.64
N ALA A 117 0.17 2.18 -0.57
CA ALA A 117 -0.68 2.95 -1.48
C ALA A 117 -1.67 2.02 -2.21
N CYS A 118 -2.56 1.38 -1.45
CA CYS A 118 -3.45 0.31 -1.94
C CYS A 118 -4.56 0.80 -2.89
N SER A 119 -5.12 -0.12 -3.69
CA SER A 119 -6.26 0.12 -4.59
C SER A 119 -7.33 -0.94 -4.35
N SER A 120 -8.62 -0.56 -4.30
CA SER A 120 -9.72 -1.52 -4.15
C SER A 120 -10.97 -1.09 -4.90
N VAL A 121 -11.76 -2.08 -5.33
CA VAL A 121 -13.10 -1.88 -5.90
C VAL A 121 -14.03 -2.97 -5.38
N ALA A 122 -15.24 -2.59 -5.04
CA ALA A 122 -16.36 -3.52 -4.85
C ALA A 122 -17.36 -3.29 -5.99
N ALA A 123 -17.81 -4.34 -6.66
CA ALA A 123 -18.75 -4.27 -7.79
C ALA A 123 -19.86 -5.31 -7.61
N TRP A 124 -21.07 -5.02 -8.04
CA TRP A 124 -22.25 -5.89 -7.92
C TRP A 124 -23.28 -5.56 -9.00
N GLY A 125 -24.41 -6.27 -9.02
CA GLY A 125 -25.53 -5.94 -9.90
C GLY A 125 -25.11 -5.90 -11.37
N ALA A 126 -25.54 -4.87 -12.09
CA ALA A 126 -25.27 -4.74 -13.53
C ALA A 126 -23.78 -4.72 -13.91
N SER A 127 -22.88 -4.35 -12.99
CA SER A 127 -21.43 -4.30 -13.25
C SER A 127 -20.75 -5.66 -13.14
N THR A 128 -21.47 -6.71 -12.74
CA THR A 128 -20.94 -8.07 -12.56
C THR A 128 -21.77 -9.10 -13.33
N ARG A 129 -21.13 -10.12 -13.91
CA ARG A 129 -21.76 -11.04 -14.86
C ARG A 129 -23.03 -11.74 -14.36
N ASP A 130 -23.09 -12.04 -13.08
CA ASP A 130 -24.22 -12.71 -12.43
C ASP A 130 -24.86 -11.88 -11.31
N GLY A 131 -24.58 -10.58 -11.29
CA GLY A 131 -25.13 -9.66 -10.30
C GLY A 131 -24.57 -9.80 -8.89
N ARG A 132 -23.65 -10.73 -8.66
CA ARG A 132 -23.07 -10.99 -7.34
C ARG A 132 -22.05 -9.95 -6.94
N LEU A 133 -21.91 -9.74 -5.64
CA LEU A 133 -20.83 -8.90 -5.12
C LEU A 133 -19.47 -9.54 -5.37
N LEU A 134 -18.54 -8.77 -5.97
CA LEU A 134 -17.11 -9.05 -6.04
C LEU A 134 -16.33 -7.92 -5.38
N HIS A 135 -15.31 -8.25 -4.58
CA HIS A 135 -14.44 -7.27 -3.91
C HIS A 135 -12.98 -7.51 -4.30
N ALA A 136 -12.40 -6.60 -5.09
CA ALA A 136 -11.02 -6.68 -5.56
C ALA A 136 -10.09 -5.72 -4.81
N ARG A 137 -8.84 -6.14 -4.58
CA ARG A 137 -7.80 -5.32 -3.94
C ARG A 137 -6.39 -5.64 -4.40
N ASN A 138 -5.63 -4.58 -4.67
CA ASN A 138 -4.16 -4.56 -4.55
C ASN A 138 -3.74 -4.07 -3.17
N PHE A 139 -2.91 -4.86 -2.47
CA PHE A 139 -2.21 -4.45 -1.27
C PHE A 139 -0.77 -4.08 -1.61
N ASP A 140 -0.53 -2.78 -1.67
CA ASP A 140 0.80 -2.22 -1.90
C ASP A 140 1.49 -1.97 -0.56
N PHE A 141 2.60 -2.65 -0.31
CA PHE A 141 3.31 -2.59 0.97
C PHE A 141 4.82 -2.82 0.81
N PRO A 142 5.67 -2.13 1.58
CA PRO A 142 7.12 -2.31 1.49
C PRO A 142 7.59 -3.69 1.97
N ALA A 143 8.81 -4.06 1.56
CA ALA A 143 9.46 -5.35 1.82
C ALA A 143 8.73 -6.58 1.21
N PRO A 144 8.55 -6.61 -0.12
CA PRO A 144 7.84 -7.69 -0.80
C PRO A 144 8.42 -9.09 -0.55
N GLU A 145 9.75 -9.23 -0.47
CA GLU A 145 10.40 -10.52 -0.17
C GLU A 145 9.94 -11.13 1.16
N LEU A 146 9.68 -10.30 2.17
CA LEU A 146 9.28 -10.80 3.48
C LEU A 146 7.82 -11.30 3.46
N TRP A 147 6.94 -10.59 2.75
CA TRP A 147 5.52 -10.95 2.66
C TRP A 147 5.25 -12.11 1.71
N ASN A 148 5.90 -12.12 0.56
CA ASN A 148 5.67 -13.11 -0.51
C ASN A 148 6.37 -14.46 -0.23
N ARG A 149 7.21 -14.55 0.80
CA ARG A 149 7.86 -15.82 1.16
C ARG A 149 6.88 -16.86 1.69
N ALA A 150 5.81 -16.41 2.35
CA ALA A 150 4.80 -17.29 2.92
C ALA A 150 3.43 -16.60 2.89
N PRO A 151 2.84 -16.32 1.71
CA PRO A 151 1.47 -15.82 1.63
C PRO A 151 0.52 -16.86 2.24
N ALA A 152 -0.50 -16.40 2.96
CA ALA A 152 -1.44 -17.28 3.65
C ALA A 152 -2.86 -16.73 3.62
N VAL A 153 -3.83 -17.64 3.56
CA VAL A 153 -5.24 -17.35 3.86
C VAL A 153 -5.59 -18.06 5.15
N VAL A 154 -5.98 -17.28 6.16
CA VAL A 154 -6.25 -17.78 7.50
C VAL A 154 -7.75 -17.79 7.72
N PHE A 155 -8.32 -18.95 8.06
CA PHE A 155 -9.72 -19.10 8.43
C PHE A 155 -9.87 -19.26 9.95
N CYS A 156 -10.82 -18.53 10.54
CA CYS A 156 -11.03 -18.47 11.97
C CYS A 156 -12.45 -18.85 12.38
N THR A 157 -12.57 -19.78 13.34
CA THR A 157 -13.83 -20.18 13.97
C THR A 157 -13.83 -19.78 15.46
N PRO A 158 -14.11 -18.50 15.80
CA PRO A 158 -14.06 -18.05 17.19
C PRO A 158 -15.21 -18.62 18.02
N ARG A 159 -14.99 -18.76 19.34
CA ARG A 159 -16.05 -19.17 20.30
C ARG A 159 -17.20 -18.16 20.39
N THR A 160 -16.95 -16.89 20.05
CA THR A 160 -17.94 -15.81 20.09
C THR A 160 -17.75 -14.88 18.91
N GLY A 161 -18.87 -14.40 18.35
CA GLY A 161 -18.88 -13.67 17.07
C GLY A 161 -18.82 -14.63 15.88
N GLN A 162 -18.68 -14.06 14.70
CA GLN A 162 -18.75 -14.78 13.43
C GLN A 162 -17.44 -15.48 13.06
N ARG A 163 -17.56 -16.54 12.26
CA ARG A 163 -16.45 -17.11 11.47
C ARG A 163 -15.96 -16.08 10.46
N TYR A 164 -14.65 -15.95 10.32
CA TYR A 164 -14.04 -14.98 9.42
C TYR A 164 -12.70 -15.46 8.90
N GLY A 165 -12.33 -15.01 7.71
CA GLY A 165 -11.05 -15.28 7.09
C GLY A 165 -10.29 -13.99 6.78
N PHE A 166 -8.99 -14.11 6.54
CA PHE A 166 -8.17 -13.00 6.05
C PHE A 166 -6.98 -13.49 5.23
N VAL A 167 -6.64 -12.73 4.19
CA VAL A 167 -5.45 -12.92 3.35
C VAL A 167 -4.31 -12.10 3.95
N THR A 168 -3.15 -12.71 4.12
CA THR A 168 -2.01 -12.16 4.86
C THR A 168 -0.71 -12.92 4.49
N THR A 169 0.34 -12.75 5.28
CA THR A 169 1.48 -13.66 5.35
C THR A 169 1.31 -14.63 6.54
N TRP A 170 1.87 -15.84 6.47
CA TRP A 170 1.72 -16.95 7.44
C TRP A 170 1.85 -16.52 8.90
N SER A 171 2.84 -15.68 9.17
CA SER A 171 3.16 -15.17 10.50
C SER A 171 2.35 -13.94 10.92
N GLY A 172 1.56 -13.39 10.01
CA GLY A 172 0.89 -12.10 10.13
C GLY A 172 -0.51 -12.23 10.70
N ASP A 173 -0.65 -11.96 12.00
CA ASP A 173 -1.94 -11.79 12.66
C ASP A 173 -2.58 -10.42 12.35
N VAL A 174 -2.84 -10.17 11.07
CA VAL A 174 -3.18 -8.84 10.53
C VAL A 174 -4.39 -8.91 9.60
N ALA A 175 -5.59 -9.05 10.18
CA ALA A 175 -6.85 -8.93 9.43
C ALA A 175 -7.07 -7.55 8.76
N CYS A 176 -6.13 -6.62 8.93
CA CYS A 176 -6.11 -5.33 8.23
C CYS A 176 -5.48 -5.36 6.83
N VAL A 177 -5.20 -6.53 6.26
CA VAL A 177 -4.78 -6.65 4.85
C VAL A 177 -6.02 -6.82 3.97
N THR A 178 -6.60 -8.02 3.91
CA THR A 178 -7.91 -8.26 3.31
C THR A 178 -8.63 -9.26 4.19
N ALA A 179 -9.83 -8.96 4.67
CA ALA A 179 -10.57 -9.86 5.55
C ALA A 179 -12.04 -9.96 5.16
N PHE A 180 -12.67 -11.09 5.46
CA PHE A 180 -14.05 -11.39 5.11
C PHE A 180 -14.72 -12.25 6.18
N ASN A 181 -16.04 -12.29 6.25
CA ASN A 181 -16.77 -13.10 7.23
C ASN A 181 -17.88 -13.95 6.63
N GLU A 182 -18.42 -14.87 7.43
CA GLU A 182 -19.45 -15.82 7.00
C GLU A 182 -20.77 -15.16 6.57
N SER A 183 -21.07 -13.94 7.05
CA SER A 183 -22.20 -13.14 6.58
C SER A 183 -21.95 -12.47 5.21
N GLY A 184 -20.76 -12.61 4.65
CA GLY A 184 -20.42 -12.05 3.34
C GLY A 184 -19.97 -10.59 3.38
N LEU A 185 -19.55 -10.07 4.54
CA LEU A 185 -18.82 -8.81 4.59
C LEU A 185 -17.38 -9.02 4.13
N THR A 186 -16.84 -8.10 3.34
CA THR A 186 -15.40 -8.00 3.02
C THR A 186 -14.88 -6.62 3.37
N ILE A 187 -13.72 -6.54 4.02
CA ILE A 187 -13.10 -5.30 4.47
C ILE A 187 -11.67 -5.15 3.96
N THR A 188 -11.35 -3.94 3.52
CA THR A 188 -10.03 -3.59 3.03
C THR A 188 -9.64 -2.17 3.47
N PRO A 189 -8.73 -2.03 4.46
CA PRO A 189 -8.30 -0.72 4.94
C PRO A 189 -7.15 -0.13 4.12
N HIS A 190 -7.15 1.18 3.94
CA HIS A 190 -6.22 1.98 3.15
C HIS A 190 -5.60 3.05 4.02
N THR A 191 -4.28 3.21 3.93
CA THR A 191 -3.55 4.30 4.56
C THR A 191 -4.09 5.64 4.07
N ARG A 192 -4.32 6.58 4.99
CA ARG A 192 -4.67 7.96 4.70
C ARG A 192 -3.94 8.90 5.65
N PHE A 193 -3.73 10.15 5.27
CA PHE A 193 -2.97 11.09 6.09
C PHE A 193 -3.78 12.34 6.35
N HIS A 194 -3.90 12.73 7.62
CA HIS A 194 -4.83 13.77 8.03
C HIS A 194 -4.36 14.51 9.28
N ARG A 195 -4.66 15.80 9.38
CA ARG A 195 -4.28 16.66 10.52
C ARG A 195 -5.01 16.29 11.82
N ASP A 196 -6.18 15.66 11.72
CA ASP A 196 -6.94 15.11 12.85
C ASP A 196 -6.51 13.67 13.18
N PHE A 197 -5.25 13.49 13.56
CA PHE A 197 -4.75 12.21 14.05
C PHE A 197 -4.74 12.19 15.58
N GLY A 198 -4.49 11.03 16.17
CA GLY A 198 -4.49 10.86 17.60
C GLY A 198 -3.58 9.70 17.97
N TRP A 199 -3.48 9.39 19.26
CA TRP A 199 -2.77 8.19 19.69
C TRP A 199 -3.71 7.23 20.44
N HIS A 200 -4.86 7.72 20.90
CA HIS A 200 -5.83 6.96 21.67
C HIS A 200 -6.88 6.32 20.74
N GLY A 201 -7.29 5.09 21.05
CA GLY A 201 -8.33 4.36 20.31
C GLY A 201 -7.89 2.94 19.96
N ALA A 202 -8.66 2.29 19.09
CA ALA A 202 -8.30 1.01 18.50
C ALA A 202 -7.30 1.22 17.34
N GLY A 203 -6.25 0.39 17.27
CA GLY A 203 -5.38 0.33 16.09
C GLY A 203 -6.10 -0.32 14.91
N ILE A 204 -5.61 -0.16 13.69
CA ILE A 204 -6.31 -0.67 12.50
C ILE A 204 -6.52 -2.18 12.52
N VAL A 205 -5.53 -2.94 13.01
CA VAL A 205 -5.62 -4.40 13.18
C VAL A 205 -6.81 -4.76 14.08
N ASP A 206 -7.04 -3.98 15.13
CA ASP A 206 -8.12 -4.19 16.10
C ASP A 206 -9.48 -3.88 15.51
N ILE A 207 -9.57 -2.77 14.78
CA ILE A 207 -10.79 -2.36 14.08
C ILE A 207 -11.17 -3.44 13.08
N CYS A 208 -10.24 -3.89 12.24
CA CYS A 208 -10.52 -4.91 11.24
C CYS A 208 -10.99 -6.23 11.86
N HIS A 209 -10.33 -6.71 12.92
CA HIS A 209 -10.81 -7.90 13.65
C HIS A 209 -12.19 -7.71 14.28
N ALA A 210 -12.48 -6.52 14.82
CA ALA A 210 -13.78 -6.23 15.40
C ALA A 210 -14.88 -6.27 14.34
N LEU A 211 -14.64 -5.63 13.19
CA LEU A 211 -15.59 -5.56 12.07
C LEU A 211 -15.94 -6.95 11.55
N VAL A 212 -14.96 -7.75 11.14
CA VAL A 212 -15.25 -9.08 10.56
C VAL A 212 -15.87 -10.05 11.56
N ARG A 213 -15.54 -9.93 12.85
CA ARG A 213 -16.12 -10.79 13.90
C ARG A 213 -17.53 -10.34 14.33
N GLY A 214 -17.85 -9.06 14.17
CA GLY A 214 -18.96 -8.43 14.88
C GLY A 214 -20.07 -7.84 14.01
N ALA A 215 -19.80 -7.52 12.74
CA ALA A 215 -20.78 -6.90 11.86
C ALA A 215 -21.31 -7.88 10.82
N THR A 216 -22.61 -7.84 10.56
CA THR A 216 -23.30 -8.59 9.49
C THR A 216 -23.79 -7.66 8.37
N THR A 217 -23.95 -6.36 8.67
CA THR A 217 -24.39 -5.33 7.72
C THR A 217 -23.42 -4.14 7.66
N LEU A 218 -23.54 -3.31 6.62
CA LEU A 218 -22.79 -2.06 6.50
C LEU A 218 -23.09 -1.10 7.67
N ASP A 219 -24.35 -1.01 8.11
CA ASP A 219 -24.74 -0.17 9.24
C ASP A 219 -24.08 -0.61 10.55
N GLU A 220 -24.06 -1.92 10.82
CA GLU A 220 -23.39 -2.49 12.00
C GLU A 220 -21.88 -2.25 11.95
N ALA A 221 -21.26 -2.40 10.78
CA ALA A 221 -19.84 -2.10 10.60
C ALA A 221 -19.54 -0.62 10.88
N CYS A 222 -20.40 0.30 10.40
CA CYS A 222 -20.25 1.73 10.64
C CYS A 222 -20.42 2.09 12.13
N ALA A 223 -21.46 1.55 12.78
CA ALA A 223 -21.71 1.75 14.20
C ALA A 223 -20.54 1.21 15.06
N LEU A 224 -20.00 0.05 14.70
CA LEU A 224 -18.88 -0.55 15.40
C LEU A 224 -17.60 0.29 15.25
N ALA A 225 -17.27 0.75 14.04
CA ALA A 225 -16.11 1.61 13.82
C ALA A 225 -16.21 2.93 14.61
N ARG A 226 -17.39 3.57 14.64
CA ARG A 226 -17.66 4.77 15.45
C ARG A 226 -17.42 4.53 16.93
N ARG A 227 -17.93 3.40 17.45
CA ARG A 227 -17.79 3.04 18.87
C ARG A 227 -16.33 2.81 19.27
N LEU A 228 -15.55 2.15 18.41
CA LEU A 228 -14.16 1.80 18.71
C LEU A 228 -13.24 3.02 18.73
N ARG A 229 -13.50 3.99 17.84
CA ARG A 229 -12.62 5.11 17.51
C ARG A 229 -11.24 4.66 17.00
N SER A 230 -10.73 5.37 16.00
CA SER A 230 -9.42 5.05 15.43
C SER A 230 -8.30 5.72 16.20
N ALA A 231 -7.23 4.97 16.46
CA ALA A 231 -5.98 5.49 17.00
C ALA A 231 -5.12 6.17 15.91
N SER A 232 -5.50 6.09 14.64
CA SER A 232 -4.83 6.76 13.51
C SER A 232 -5.83 7.10 12.38
N THR A 233 -5.37 7.26 11.13
CA THR A 233 -6.15 7.82 10.01
C THR A 233 -6.29 6.82 8.87
N TRP A 234 -7.51 6.34 8.60
CA TRP A 234 -7.72 5.20 7.69
C TRP A 234 -8.93 5.42 6.79
N GLY A 235 -8.91 4.84 5.59
CA GLY A 235 -10.12 4.56 4.82
C GLY A 235 -10.39 3.07 4.84
N ILE A 236 -11.62 2.60 5.02
CA ILE A 236 -11.92 1.16 4.97
C ILE A 236 -13.05 0.95 3.98
N LEU A 237 -12.76 0.30 2.85
CA LEU A 237 -13.82 -0.16 1.95
C LEU A 237 -14.43 -1.42 2.58
N VAL A 238 -15.74 -1.39 2.81
CA VAL A 238 -16.53 -2.47 3.38
C VAL A 238 -17.62 -2.80 2.38
N SER A 239 -17.69 -4.05 1.92
CA SER A 239 -18.74 -4.53 1.03
C SER A 239 -19.57 -5.62 1.68
N SER A 240 -20.85 -5.71 1.32
CA SER A 240 -21.82 -6.63 1.92
C SER A 240 -22.54 -7.44 0.85
N ALA A 241 -22.36 -8.76 0.87
CA ALA A 241 -23.00 -9.68 -0.06
C ALA A 241 -24.53 -9.65 0.09
N ALA A 242 -25.02 -9.61 1.34
CA ALA A 242 -26.45 -9.58 1.63
C ALA A 242 -27.13 -8.31 1.13
N GLU A 243 -26.44 -7.17 1.23
CA GLU A 243 -26.96 -5.87 0.78
C GLU A 243 -26.63 -5.58 -0.68
N ARG A 244 -25.78 -6.40 -1.32
CA ARG A 244 -25.17 -6.16 -2.64
C ARG A 244 -24.79 -4.68 -2.81
N SER A 245 -23.97 -4.21 -1.89
CA SER A 245 -23.54 -2.82 -1.83
C SER A 245 -22.21 -2.73 -1.06
N ALA A 246 -21.65 -1.53 -1.02
CA ALA A 246 -20.44 -1.23 -0.28
C ALA A 246 -20.50 0.17 0.32
N MET A 247 -19.62 0.46 1.26
CA MET A 247 -19.36 1.80 1.76
C MET A 247 -17.87 1.98 2.03
N ILE A 248 -17.41 3.22 2.11
CA ILE A 248 -16.10 3.55 2.65
C ILE A 248 -16.27 4.23 4.01
N LEU A 249 -15.62 3.66 5.03
CA LEU A 249 -15.48 4.29 6.34
C LEU A 249 -14.23 5.16 6.34
N GLU A 250 -14.40 6.47 6.50
CA GLU A 250 -13.30 7.42 6.57
C GLU A 250 -13.02 7.80 8.04
N LEU A 251 -11.91 7.31 8.56
CA LEU A 251 -11.55 7.37 9.97
C LEU A 251 -10.48 8.45 10.22
N THR A 252 -10.72 9.23 11.27
CA THR A 252 -9.74 10.08 11.95
C THR A 252 -9.79 9.78 13.46
N SER A 253 -9.01 10.49 14.28
CA SER A 253 -9.06 10.28 15.73
C SER A 253 -10.36 10.74 16.40
N ARG A 254 -11.09 11.64 15.74
CA ARG A 254 -12.35 12.22 16.25
C ARG A 254 -13.56 11.94 15.37
N ARG A 255 -13.38 11.51 14.12
CA ARG A 255 -14.47 11.35 13.14
C ARG A 255 -14.44 9.97 12.50
N CYS A 256 -15.63 9.52 12.12
CA CYS A 256 -15.87 8.34 11.30
C CYS A 256 -16.99 8.71 10.32
N ALA A 257 -16.61 9.12 9.12
CA ALA A 257 -17.55 9.42 8.04
C ALA A 257 -17.85 8.16 7.22
N ARG A 258 -19.01 8.14 6.57
CA ARG A 258 -19.46 7.08 5.68
C ARG A 258 -19.62 7.67 4.29
N VAL A 259 -19.08 6.98 3.28
CA VAL A 259 -19.25 7.31 1.86
C VAL A 259 -19.95 6.13 1.21
N ASP A 260 -21.09 6.38 0.57
CA ASP A 260 -21.92 5.39 -0.09
C ASP A 260 -21.71 5.41 -1.62
N PRO A 261 -22.05 4.33 -2.35
CA PRO A 261 -21.96 4.25 -3.80
C PRO A 261 -23.22 4.90 -4.37
N GLY A 262 -23.11 6.14 -4.87
CA GLY A 262 -24.25 6.97 -5.29
C GLY A 262 -25.33 6.22 -6.09
N ARG A 263 -25.19 6.17 -7.42
CA ARG A 263 -26.05 5.34 -8.30
C ARG A 263 -25.28 4.20 -8.97
N GLU A 264 -23.96 4.22 -8.84
CA GLU A 264 -23.08 3.26 -9.50
C GLU A 264 -23.21 1.88 -8.84
N PRO A 265 -23.20 0.77 -9.60
CA PRO A 265 -23.20 -0.58 -9.05
C PRO A 265 -21.82 -1.03 -8.55
N TRP A 266 -20.96 -0.06 -8.21
CA TRP A 266 -19.61 -0.28 -7.72
C TRP A 266 -19.14 0.89 -6.84
N LEU A 267 -18.11 0.62 -6.02
CA LEU A 267 -17.42 1.62 -5.20
C LEU A 267 -15.92 1.40 -5.25
N CYS A 268 -15.17 2.42 -5.68
CA CYS A 268 -13.72 2.39 -5.76
C CYS A 268 -13.09 3.15 -4.58
N ASN A 269 -11.96 2.65 -4.06
CA ASN A 269 -11.22 3.29 -2.97
C ASN A 269 -9.70 3.23 -3.17
N THR A 270 -9.03 4.31 -2.77
CA THR A 270 -7.57 4.41 -2.68
C THR A 270 -7.17 5.12 -1.37
N ASN A 271 -6.16 5.98 -1.37
CA ASN A 271 -5.47 6.49 -0.17
C ASN A 271 -5.73 7.98 0.13
N HIS A 272 -6.86 8.53 -0.30
CA HIS A 272 -7.28 9.91 0.01
C HIS A 272 -8.73 9.93 0.51
N TYR A 273 -9.11 11.00 1.20
CA TYR A 273 -10.46 11.24 1.66
C TYR A 273 -11.36 11.74 0.53
N LEU A 274 -12.59 11.22 0.49
CA LEU A 274 -13.65 11.56 -0.44
C LEU A 274 -14.69 12.50 0.18
N THR A 275 -14.85 12.50 1.51
CA THR A 275 -15.73 13.46 2.18
C THR A 275 -15.07 14.84 2.22
N ASP A 276 -15.76 15.87 1.74
CA ASP A 276 -15.23 17.23 1.59
C ASP A 276 -14.62 17.81 2.88
N ASP A 277 -15.25 17.59 4.04
CA ASP A 277 -14.78 18.14 5.32
C ASP A 277 -13.48 17.48 5.81
N LEU A 278 -13.23 16.22 5.45
CA LEU A 278 -11.99 15.50 5.74
C LEU A 278 -10.93 15.77 4.67
N ALA A 279 -11.32 15.84 3.40
CA ALA A 279 -10.42 16.13 2.29
C ALA A 279 -9.68 17.48 2.45
N GLY A 280 -10.37 18.50 2.98
CA GLY A 280 -9.78 19.83 3.22
C GLY A 280 -8.65 19.86 4.27
N ARG A 281 -8.45 18.78 5.03
CA ARG A 281 -7.46 18.70 6.12
C ARG A 281 -6.50 17.52 5.99
N GLU A 282 -6.36 16.99 4.78
CA GLU A 282 -5.34 15.99 4.45
C GLU A 282 -3.93 16.53 4.75
N ALA A 283 -3.05 15.60 5.14
CA ALA A 283 -1.67 15.88 5.54
C ALA A 283 -0.70 14.95 4.80
N PRO A 284 -0.68 14.95 3.45
CA PRO A 284 0.00 13.94 2.67
C PRO A 284 1.52 13.91 2.94
N PRO A 285 2.14 12.72 2.88
CA PRO A 285 3.56 12.50 3.18
C PRO A 285 4.51 13.08 2.12
N ALA A 286 3.97 13.35 0.92
CA ALA A 286 4.67 13.91 -0.23
C ALA A 286 3.68 14.71 -1.08
N ALA A 287 4.17 15.72 -1.80
CA ALA A 287 3.33 16.63 -2.58
C ALA A 287 2.46 15.92 -3.62
N LEU A 288 2.94 14.80 -4.18
CA LEU A 288 2.24 14.07 -5.23
C LEU A 288 1.47 12.85 -4.76
N PHE A 289 1.60 12.49 -3.48
CA PHE A 289 0.82 11.37 -2.94
C PHE A 289 -0.69 11.50 -3.26
N PRO A 290 -1.33 12.68 -3.12
CA PRO A 290 -2.73 12.85 -3.53
C PRO A 290 -2.94 12.66 -5.03
N HIS A 291 -2.04 13.16 -5.88
CA HIS A 291 -2.11 12.99 -7.33
C HIS A 291 -2.03 11.50 -7.72
N HIS A 292 -1.09 10.75 -7.13
CA HIS A 292 -0.98 9.31 -7.35
C HIS A 292 -2.23 8.56 -6.93
N SER A 293 -2.77 8.87 -5.74
CA SER A 293 -3.99 8.23 -5.25
C SER A 293 -5.21 8.55 -6.13
N ARG A 294 -5.38 9.80 -6.54
CA ARG A 294 -6.51 10.24 -7.38
C ARG A 294 -6.44 9.66 -8.80
N ALA A 295 -5.25 9.60 -9.40
CA ALA A 295 -5.08 8.99 -10.72
C ALA A 295 -5.38 7.47 -10.70
N ARG A 296 -5.00 6.75 -9.63
CA ARG A 296 -5.39 5.34 -9.46
C ARG A 296 -6.90 5.17 -9.27
N LEU A 297 -7.54 6.05 -8.49
CA LEU A 297 -9.00 6.05 -8.34
C LEU A 297 -9.68 6.29 -9.69
N ALA A 298 -9.25 7.30 -10.44
CA ALA A 298 -9.77 7.59 -11.77
C ALA A 298 -9.61 6.40 -12.72
N ARG A 299 -8.48 5.70 -12.67
CA ARG A 299 -8.27 4.50 -13.49
C ARG A 299 -9.24 3.36 -13.14
N LEU A 300 -9.47 3.10 -11.84
CA LEU A 300 -10.47 2.11 -11.41
C LEU A 300 -11.86 2.46 -11.95
N GLN A 301 -12.28 3.72 -11.79
CA GLN A 301 -13.59 4.21 -12.24
C GLN A 301 -13.76 4.11 -13.77
N GLN A 302 -12.72 4.46 -14.53
CA GLN A 302 -12.73 4.32 -15.99
C GLN A 302 -12.94 2.87 -16.43
N VAL A 303 -12.28 1.90 -15.78
CA VAL A 303 -12.45 0.49 -16.14
C VAL A 303 -13.82 -0.03 -15.71
N MET A 304 -14.32 0.38 -14.55
CA MET A 304 -15.66 -0.01 -14.12
C MET A 304 -16.76 0.55 -15.03
N HIS A 305 -16.68 1.83 -15.43
CA HIS A 305 -17.59 2.39 -16.43
C HIS A 305 -17.50 1.64 -17.77
N HIS A 306 -16.31 1.21 -18.20
CA HIS A 306 -16.19 0.38 -19.39
C HIS A 306 -16.92 -0.96 -19.24
N HIS A 307 -16.86 -1.60 -18.07
CA HIS A 307 -17.63 -2.82 -17.80
C HIS A 307 -19.16 -2.57 -17.78
N ASP A 308 -19.60 -1.42 -17.28
CA ASP A 308 -21.02 -1.04 -17.31
C ASP A 308 -21.55 -0.86 -18.75
N GLU A 309 -20.71 -0.35 -19.65
CA GLU A 309 -21.07 -0.07 -21.05
C GLU A 309 -20.88 -1.28 -21.98
N ALA A 310 -19.83 -2.07 -21.78
CA ALA A 310 -19.42 -3.11 -22.72
C ALA A 310 -19.83 -4.52 -22.26
N ALA A 311 -19.36 -4.94 -21.09
CA ALA A 311 -19.61 -6.27 -20.55
C ALA A 311 -19.39 -6.30 -19.03
N PRO A 312 -20.36 -6.79 -18.24
CA PRO A 312 -20.20 -6.92 -16.80
C PRO A 312 -18.99 -7.79 -16.41
N ALA A 313 -18.25 -7.37 -15.40
CA ALA A 313 -17.01 -8.02 -14.98
C ALA A 313 -17.26 -9.38 -14.30
N ASP A 314 -16.31 -10.29 -14.43
CA ASP A 314 -16.15 -11.45 -13.54
C ASP A 314 -14.92 -11.34 -12.63
N VAL A 315 -14.56 -12.45 -12.00
CA VAL A 315 -13.38 -12.55 -11.13
C VAL A 315 -12.07 -12.33 -11.90
N ASP A 316 -11.95 -12.89 -13.11
CA ASP A 316 -10.76 -12.80 -13.93
C ASP A 316 -10.58 -11.38 -14.47
N ASP A 317 -11.66 -10.73 -14.91
CA ASP A 317 -11.70 -9.32 -15.32
C ASP A 317 -11.21 -8.40 -14.19
N LEU A 318 -11.65 -8.65 -12.95
CA LEU A 318 -11.20 -7.86 -11.79
C LEU A 318 -9.76 -8.18 -11.38
N LEU A 319 -9.27 -9.42 -11.54
CA LEU A 319 -7.85 -9.74 -11.36
C LEU A 319 -6.98 -9.06 -12.43
N ASP A 320 -7.45 -8.98 -13.68
CA ASP A 320 -6.78 -8.26 -14.77
C ASP A 320 -6.75 -6.75 -14.51
N LEU A 321 -7.85 -6.18 -14.01
CA LEU A 321 -7.91 -4.79 -13.55
C LEU A 321 -6.84 -4.50 -12.49
N LEU A 322 -6.63 -5.40 -11.54
CA LEU A 322 -5.58 -5.24 -10.52
C LEU A 322 -4.17 -5.23 -11.14
N GLY A 323 -3.95 -5.88 -12.28
CA GLY A 323 -2.72 -5.82 -13.06
C GLY A 323 -2.60 -4.63 -14.02
N ASP A 324 -3.60 -3.75 -14.07
CA ASP A 324 -3.62 -2.61 -15.00
C ASP A 324 -2.46 -1.64 -14.71
N HIS A 325 -1.75 -1.32 -15.78
CA HIS A 325 -0.55 -0.50 -15.77
C HIS A 325 -0.70 0.72 -16.70
N ARG A 326 -1.94 1.16 -16.94
CA ARG A 326 -2.23 2.29 -17.80
C ARG A 326 -2.43 3.57 -16.99
N GLN A 327 -1.98 4.69 -17.52
CA GLN A 327 -2.25 6.00 -16.94
C GLN A 327 -3.70 6.40 -17.19
N ALA A 328 -4.40 6.88 -16.16
CA ALA A 328 -5.79 7.33 -16.31
C ALA A 328 -5.94 8.46 -17.32
N GLU A 329 -4.96 9.37 -17.41
CA GLU A 329 -5.05 10.57 -18.24
C GLU A 329 -4.84 10.29 -19.74
N THR A 330 -4.16 9.19 -20.08
CA THR A 330 -3.71 8.92 -21.46
C THR A 330 -4.12 7.54 -21.98
N GLY A 331 -4.53 6.63 -21.10
CA GLY A 331 -4.79 5.23 -21.43
C GLY A 331 -3.55 4.43 -21.82
N LYS A 332 -2.36 5.04 -21.82
CA LYS A 332 -1.13 4.39 -22.25
C LYS A 332 -0.51 3.53 -21.16
N PRO A 333 0.03 2.35 -21.51
CA PRO A 333 0.76 1.51 -20.59
C PRO A 333 2.08 2.18 -20.19
N VAL A 334 2.45 2.07 -18.92
CA VAL A 334 3.77 2.44 -18.39
C VAL A 334 4.25 1.42 -17.36
N VAL A 335 5.54 1.42 -17.06
CA VAL A 335 6.18 0.55 -16.07
C VAL A 335 6.08 1.12 -14.66
N ALA A 336 6.06 2.46 -14.53
CA ALA A 336 6.08 3.14 -13.24
C ALA A 336 5.18 4.38 -13.19
N GLY A 337 4.73 4.70 -11.98
CA GLY A 337 4.06 5.96 -11.64
C GLY A 337 2.66 5.79 -11.10
N SER A 338 1.73 6.70 -11.45
CA SER A 338 0.33 6.61 -11.02
C SER A 338 -0.43 5.50 -11.76
N ILE A 339 -0.12 4.24 -11.46
CA ILE A 339 -0.75 3.05 -12.04
C ILE A 339 -1.20 2.10 -10.92
N LEU A 340 -2.12 1.18 -11.22
CA LEU A 340 -2.63 0.22 -10.22
C LEU A 340 -1.60 -0.86 -9.88
N ASN A 341 -0.83 -1.29 -10.89
CA ASN A 341 0.23 -2.27 -10.75
C ASN A 341 1.54 -1.64 -10.23
N SER A 342 1.71 -1.60 -8.91
CA SER A 342 2.87 -1.00 -8.24
C SER A 342 4.00 -2.02 -8.06
N PRO A 343 5.29 -1.64 -8.10
CA PRO A 343 6.40 -2.55 -7.73
C PRO A 343 6.29 -3.09 -6.30
N PHE A 344 5.44 -2.47 -5.46
CA PHE A 344 5.17 -2.89 -4.09
C PHE A 344 3.85 -3.65 -3.94
N THR A 345 3.17 -4.02 -5.03
CA THR A 345 1.95 -4.83 -4.96
C THR A 345 2.30 -6.27 -4.57
N ILE A 346 2.11 -6.58 -3.29
CA ILE A 346 2.46 -7.87 -2.69
C ILE A 346 1.28 -8.84 -2.61
N GLN A 347 0.05 -8.34 -2.72
CA GLN A 347 -1.15 -9.16 -2.83
C GLN A 347 -2.13 -8.54 -3.81
N SER A 348 -2.72 -9.38 -4.66
CA SER A 348 -3.82 -9.05 -5.56
C SER A 348 -4.90 -10.09 -5.35
N VAL A 349 -6.07 -9.66 -4.87
CA VAL A 349 -7.11 -10.55 -4.36
C VAL A 349 -8.48 -10.10 -4.87
N VAL A 350 -9.31 -11.05 -5.28
CA VAL A 350 -10.76 -10.90 -5.48
C VAL A 350 -11.48 -11.83 -4.51
N VAL A 351 -12.32 -11.27 -3.65
CA VAL A 351 -13.23 -12.04 -2.78
C VAL A 351 -14.59 -12.11 -3.46
N ASP A 352 -15.12 -13.32 -3.61
CA ASP A 352 -16.47 -13.63 -4.12
C ASP A 352 -17.26 -14.23 -2.93
N PRO A 353 -17.80 -13.36 -2.04
CA PRO A 353 -18.40 -13.81 -0.79
C PRO A 353 -19.66 -14.65 -0.98
N GLU A 354 -20.42 -14.42 -2.06
CA GLU A 354 -21.63 -15.20 -2.36
C GLU A 354 -21.29 -16.63 -2.80
N ARG A 355 -20.14 -16.85 -3.48
CA ARG A 355 -19.59 -18.20 -3.73
C ARG A 355 -18.65 -18.70 -2.63
N GLN A 356 -18.47 -17.93 -1.56
CA GLN A 356 -17.60 -18.26 -0.44
C GLN A 356 -16.18 -18.67 -0.89
N ARG A 357 -15.55 -17.85 -1.72
CA ARG A 357 -14.19 -18.11 -2.21
C ARG A 357 -13.34 -16.85 -2.26
N VAL A 358 -12.03 -17.05 -2.30
CA VAL A 358 -11.01 -16.02 -2.48
C VAL A 358 -10.13 -16.43 -3.66
N CYS A 359 -10.02 -15.56 -4.64
CA CYS A 359 -9.15 -15.74 -5.80
C CYS A 359 -7.97 -14.76 -5.68
N LEU A 360 -6.75 -15.24 -5.91
CA LEU A 360 -5.54 -14.46 -5.69
C LEU A 360 -4.47 -14.74 -6.73
N SER A 361 -3.66 -13.72 -7.02
CA SER A 361 -2.43 -13.88 -7.79
C SER A 361 -1.25 -14.16 -6.87
N THR A 362 -0.34 -15.03 -7.31
CA THR A 362 0.82 -15.50 -6.53
C THR A 362 2.15 -15.16 -7.22
N GLY A 363 3.27 -15.26 -6.51
CA GLY A 363 4.62 -15.06 -7.07
C GLY A 363 5.35 -13.84 -6.50
N ALA A 364 6.33 -13.34 -7.24
CA ALA A 364 7.11 -12.18 -6.83
C ALA A 364 6.34 -10.87 -7.09
N ALA A 365 6.56 -9.85 -6.26
CA ALA A 365 5.98 -8.53 -6.49
C ALA A 365 6.54 -7.89 -7.78
N PRO A 366 5.71 -7.19 -8.58
CA PRO A 366 4.25 -7.11 -8.45
C PRO A 366 3.56 -8.46 -8.73
N VAL A 367 2.76 -8.93 -7.77
CA VAL A 367 2.15 -10.27 -7.84
C VAL A 367 1.00 -10.37 -8.84
N THR A 368 0.47 -9.23 -9.27
CA THR A 368 -0.71 -9.06 -10.13
C THR A 368 -0.70 -9.95 -11.37
N HIS A 369 0.49 -10.21 -11.91
CA HIS A 369 0.65 -10.96 -13.13
C HIS A 369 0.95 -12.43 -12.91
N GLY A 370 1.18 -12.94 -11.70
CA GLY A 370 1.58 -14.34 -11.51
C GLY A 370 0.42 -15.34 -11.50
N ALA A 371 0.71 -16.59 -11.13
CA ALA A 371 -0.26 -17.68 -11.19
C ALA A 371 -1.48 -17.42 -10.30
N ARG A 372 -2.66 -17.75 -10.81
CA ARG A 372 -3.94 -17.55 -10.10
C ARG A 372 -4.29 -18.77 -9.28
N VAL A 373 -4.76 -18.55 -8.06
CA VAL A 373 -5.21 -19.59 -7.15
C VAL A 373 -6.58 -19.23 -6.62
N GLU A 374 -7.49 -20.20 -6.63
CA GLU A 374 -8.79 -20.10 -5.99
C GLU A 374 -8.79 -20.92 -4.69
N ILE A 375 -9.26 -20.30 -3.61
CA ILE A 375 -9.36 -20.91 -2.29
C ILE A 375 -10.81 -20.79 -1.82
N PRO A 376 -11.57 -21.90 -1.73
CA PRO A 376 -12.88 -21.89 -1.11
C PRO A 376 -12.77 -21.56 0.39
N TRP A 377 -13.82 -21.03 0.99
CA TRP A 377 -13.83 -20.79 2.43
C TRP A 377 -13.88 -22.11 3.18
N VAL A 378 -12.89 -22.34 4.03
CA VAL A 378 -12.77 -23.58 4.80
C VAL A 378 -12.83 -23.28 6.30
N TRP A 379 -13.94 -23.66 6.93
CA TRP A 379 -14.14 -23.50 8.38
C TRP A 379 -13.88 -24.83 9.09
N ALA A 380 -12.60 -25.17 9.30
CA ALA A 380 -12.22 -26.43 9.96
C ALA A 380 -12.51 -26.41 11.48
N ASP A 381 -12.91 -27.56 12.03
CA ASP A 381 -13.13 -27.75 13.46
C ASP A 381 -11.81 -27.85 14.26
N GLN A 382 -10.79 -28.43 13.64
CA GLN A 382 -9.46 -28.59 14.23
C GLN A 382 -8.48 -27.55 13.66
N PRO A 383 -7.64 -26.91 14.50
CA PRO A 383 -6.57 -26.05 14.02
C PRO A 383 -5.57 -26.83 13.17
N GLY A 384 -5.17 -26.27 12.04
CA GLY A 384 -4.18 -26.86 11.16
C GLY A 384 -3.78 -25.91 10.04
N ALA A 385 -2.79 -26.33 9.27
CA ALA A 385 -2.36 -25.66 8.05
C ALA A 385 -1.87 -26.69 7.04
N PHE A 386 -2.06 -26.38 5.77
CA PHE A 386 -1.57 -27.17 4.65
C PHE A 386 -1.14 -26.22 3.55
N GLU A 387 -0.17 -26.64 2.74
CA GLU A 387 0.28 -25.88 1.59
C GLU A 387 -0.68 -26.11 0.42
N ILE A 388 -0.92 -25.05 -0.34
CA ILE A 388 -1.69 -25.13 -1.58
C ILE A 388 -0.67 -25.19 -2.72
N PRO A 389 -0.61 -26.30 -3.47
CA PRO A 389 0.31 -26.40 -4.59
C PRO A 389 -0.08 -25.36 -5.64
N VAL A 390 0.88 -24.52 -6.02
CA VAL A 390 0.70 -23.52 -7.08
C VAL A 390 1.55 -23.93 -8.25
N THR A 391 0.91 -24.24 -9.37
CA THR A 391 1.63 -24.43 -10.63
C THR A 391 2.05 -23.04 -11.12
N SER A 392 3.35 -22.82 -11.28
CA SER A 392 3.82 -21.60 -11.94
C SER A 392 3.38 -21.64 -13.39
N ASP A 393 2.53 -20.71 -13.80
CA ASP A 393 2.32 -20.48 -15.22
C ASP A 393 3.64 -19.97 -15.81
N GLU A 394 4.19 -20.67 -16.81
CA GLU A 394 5.25 -20.12 -17.65
C GLU A 394 4.66 -18.94 -18.41
N GLN A 395 4.93 -17.75 -17.92
CA GLN A 395 4.45 -16.54 -18.55
C GLN A 395 5.48 -15.98 -19.51
N GLU A 396 4.98 -15.47 -20.64
CA GLU A 396 5.81 -14.93 -21.71
C GLU A 396 6.79 -13.87 -21.19
N ASP A 397 8.08 -14.03 -21.50
CA ASP A 397 9.11 -13.06 -21.12
C ASP A 397 9.13 -11.86 -22.07
N THR A 398 8.19 -10.93 -21.86
CA THR A 398 8.11 -9.69 -22.66
C THR A 398 9.11 -8.63 -22.18
N SER A 399 9.45 -7.69 -23.07
CA SER A 399 10.31 -6.54 -22.72
C SER A 399 9.73 -5.72 -21.56
N TRP A 400 8.41 -5.51 -21.56
CA TRP A 400 7.71 -4.84 -20.46
C TRP A 400 7.83 -5.61 -19.13
N ARG A 401 7.67 -6.94 -19.13
CA ARG A 401 7.83 -7.76 -17.91
C ARG A 401 9.26 -7.71 -17.37
N ARG A 402 10.27 -7.73 -18.25
CA ARG A 402 11.67 -7.49 -17.86
C ARG A 402 11.83 -6.11 -17.21
N ALA A 403 11.25 -5.07 -17.79
CA ALA A 403 11.31 -3.72 -17.25
C ALA A 403 10.65 -3.61 -15.86
N VAL A 404 9.46 -4.19 -15.68
CA VAL A 404 8.75 -4.23 -14.40
C VAL A 404 9.54 -4.96 -13.32
N ARG A 405 10.09 -6.15 -13.63
CA ARG A 405 10.89 -6.91 -12.67
C ARG A 405 12.17 -6.18 -12.28
N ALA A 406 12.85 -5.56 -13.24
CA ALA A 406 14.03 -4.76 -12.98
C ALA A 406 13.69 -3.54 -12.12
N HIS A 407 12.62 -2.81 -12.43
CA HIS A 407 12.14 -1.68 -11.63
C HIS A 407 11.80 -2.10 -10.19
N ALA A 408 11.06 -3.19 -10.00
CA ALA A 408 10.71 -3.71 -8.67
C ALA A 408 11.96 -4.07 -7.84
N ARG A 409 12.95 -4.75 -8.46
CA ARG A 409 14.24 -5.06 -7.81
C ARG A 409 15.02 -3.80 -7.43
N GLY A 410 15.04 -2.79 -8.30
CA GLY A 410 15.69 -1.51 -8.00
C GLY A 410 15.02 -0.77 -6.83
N CYS A 411 13.68 -0.72 -6.81
CA CYS A 411 12.93 -0.15 -5.69
C CYS A 411 13.22 -0.88 -4.37
N GLN A 412 13.33 -2.20 -4.41
CA GLN A 412 13.67 -3.03 -3.27
C GLN A 412 15.10 -2.80 -2.77
N ALA A 413 16.08 -2.78 -3.66
CA ALA A 413 17.47 -2.50 -3.32
C ALA A 413 17.60 -1.15 -2.59
N ASN A 414 16.94 -0.11 -3.11
CA ASN A 414 16.90 1.22 -2.49
C ASN A 414 16.20 1.25 -1.11
N LEU A 415 15.30 0.30 -0.82
CA LEU A 415 14.67 0.20 0.51
C LEU A 415 15.57 -0.51 1.53
N GLN A 416 16.27 -1.56 1.10
CA GLN A 416 17.18 -2.34 1.95
C GLN A 416 18.41 -1.50 2.32
N GLU A 417 19.00 -0.86 1.33
CA GLU A 417 20.12 0.05 1.49
C GLU A 417 19.77 1.35 0.75
N PRO A 418 19.41 2.44 1.47
CA PRO A 418 19.05 3.74 0.88
C PRO A 418 20.21 4.47 0.19
N ASP A 419 20.96 3.75 -0.64
CA ASP A 419 21.99 4.20 -1.56
C ASP A 419 21.50 4.00 -3.00
N ILE A 420 21.56 5.08 -3.77
CA ILE A 420 21.26 5.10 -5.20
C ILE A 420 22.07 4.07 -5.99
N ARG A 421 23.30 3.78 -5.57
CA ARG A 421 24.21 2.84 -6.25
C ARG A 421 23.68 1.41 -6.26
N ALA A 422 22.94 1.01 -5.21
CA ALA A 422 22.36 -0.32 -5.12
C ALA A 422 21.18 -0.51 -6.09
N ALA A 423 20.45 0.56 -6.40
CA ALA A 423 19.28 0.52 -7.28
C ALA A 423 19.60 0.84 -8.75
N GLU A 424 20.65 1.59 -9.02
CA GLU A 424 21.01 2.08 -10.35
C GLU A 424 21.14 0.99 -11.42
N PRO A 425 21.86 -0.13 -11.22
CA PRO A 425 21.97 -1.18 -12.24
C PRO A 425 20.60 -1.76 -12.64
N TRP A 426 19.68 -1.84 -11.68
CA TRP A 426 18.33 -2.31 -11.92
C TRP A 426 17.47 -1.28 -12.67
N MET A 427 17.66 0.01 -12.38
CA MET A 427 16.94 1.09 -13.06
C MET A 427 17.42 1.28 -14.51
N GLU A 428 18.71 1.09 -14.77
CA GLU A 428 19.30 1.04 -16.11
C GLU A 428 18.77 -0.16 -16.89
N ALA A 429 18.74 -1.35 -16.27
CA ALA A 429 18.17 -2.56 -16.88
C ALA A 429 16.67 -2.39 -17.19
N ALA A 430 15.92 -1.72 -16.31
CA ALA A 430 14.52 -1.41 -16.56
C ALA A 430 14.34 -0.51 -17.78
N LEU A 431 15.13 0.58 -17.86
CA LEU A 431 15.07 1.51 -19.00
C LEU A 431 15.53 0.84 -20.30
N ALA A 432 16.56 0.00 -20.28
CA ALA A 432 17.01 -0.73 -21.46
C ALA A 432 15.92 -1.68 -22.00
N ALA A 433 15.12 -2.26 -21.12
CA ALA A 433 14.00 -3.12 -21.50
C ALA A 433 12.76 -2.33 -21.99
N ALA A 434 12.59 -1.07 -21.59
CA ALA A 434 11.49 -0.21 -22.01
C ALA A 434 11.99 1.24 -22.25
N PRO A 435 12.74 1.48 -23.34
CA PRO A 435 13.45 2.74 -23.55
C PRO A 435 12.52 3.93 -23.76
N ASP A 436 11.30 3.72 -24.28
CA ASP A 436 10.30 4.76 -24.53
C ASP A 436 9.38 5.02 -23.33
N ASP A 437 9.61 4.38 -22.18
CA ASP A 437 8.80 4.62 -20.99
C ASP A 437 9.18 5.98 -20.34
N PRO A 438 8.26 6.96 -20.31
CA PRO A 438 8.55 8.29 -19.77
C PRO A 438 8.91 8.26 -18.29
N SER A 439 8.38 7.29 -17.54
CA SER A 439 8.60 7.20 -16.11
C SER A 439 9.99 6.65 -15.80
N LEU A 440 10.45 5.63 -16.54
CA LEU A 440 11.80 5.09 -16.39
C LEU A 440 12.88 6.07 -16.86
N GLN A 441 12.63 6.79 -17.96
CA GLN A 441 13.53 7.86 -18.40
C GLN A 441 13.66 8.95 -17.32
N PHE A 442 12.54 9.35 -16.71
CA PHE A 442 12.55 10.33 -15.63
C PHE A 442 13.29 9.83 -14.38
N ILE A 443 13.07 8.57 -13.97
CA ILE A 443 13.75 7.95 -12.83
C ILE A 443 15.27 7.90 -13.05
N ASN A 444 15.71 7.44 -14.22
CA ASN A 444 17.14 7.39 -14.55
C ASN A 444 17.75 8.80 -14.68
N GLY A 445 17.02 9.78 -15.21
CA GLY A 445 17.47 11.16 -15.26
C GLY A 445 17.68 11.76 -13.86
N ALA A 446 16.79 11.40 -12.93
CA ALA A 446 16.93 11.72 -11.51
C ALA A 446 18.17 11.06 -10.88
N ILE A 447 18.46 9.81 -11.24
CA ILE A 447 19.66 9.09 -10.77
C ILE A 447 20.93 9.79 -11.25
N ALA A 448 21.02 10.06 -12.56
CA ALA A 448 22.13 10.78 -13.18
C ALA A 448 22.35 12.17 -12.54
N LEU A 449 21.25 12.89 -12.28
CA LEU A 449 21.30 14.19 -11.59
C LEU A 449 21.95 14.07 -10.20
N ARG A 450 21.62 13.05 -9.41
CA ARG A 450 22.22 12.86 -8.07
C ARG A 450 23.72 12.60 -8.15
N ARG A 451 24.17 11.89 -9.19
CA ARG A 451 25.59 11.66 -9.49
C ARG A 451 26.32 12.92 -9.96
N GLY A 452 25.60 14.00 -10.25
CA GLY A 452 26.15 15.24 -10.80
C GLY A 452 26.41 15.17 -12.31
N ASP A 453 25.94 14.12 -12.99
CA ASP A 453 26.00 14.02 -14.45
C ASP A 453 24.84 14.81 -15.07
N PHE A 454 25.01 16.13 -15.12
CA PHE A 454 23.98 17.04 -15.62
C PHE A 454 23.73 16.88 -17.13
N GLY A 455 24.71 16.40 -17.89
CA GLY A 455 24.56 16.17 -19.33
C GLY A 455 23.62 15.00 -19.57
N HIS A 456 23.96 13.84 -19.01
CA HIS A 456 23.15 12.63 -19.15
C HIS A 456 21.74 12.82 -18.54
N ALA A 457 21.63 13.49 -17.40
CA ALA A 457 20.34 13.83 -16.80
C ALA A 457 19.48 14.69 -17.74
N ALA A 458 20.07 15.68 -18.42
CA ALA A 458 19.34 16.54 -19.36
C ALA A 458 18.77 15.76 -20.54
N ASP A 459 19.53 14.79 -21.07
CA ASP A 459 19.11 13.96 -22.19
C ASP A 459 17.94 13.06 -21.80
N LEU A 460 18.06 12.37 -20.65
CA LEU A 460 17.01 11.50 -20.12
C LEU A 460 15.71 12.27 -19.82
N PHE A 461 15.81 13.44 -19.19
CA PHE A 461 14.64 14.28 -18.96
C PHE A 461 14.03 14.84 -20.26
N SER A 462 14.85 15.12 -21.28
CA SER A 462 14.36 15.55 -22.59
C SER A 462 13.60 14.43 -23.30
N GLY A 463 14.12 13.20 -23.25
CA GLY A 463 13.43 12.00 -23.70
C GLY A 463 12.07 11.87 -23.00
N ALA A 464 12.05 11.98 -21.66
CA ALA A 464 10.82 11.83 -20.88
C ALA A 464 9.78 12.88 -21.27
N ALA A 465 10.21 14.12 -21.56
CA ALA A 465 9.35 15.17 -22.05
C ALA A 465 8.81 14.89 -23.47
N ALA A 466 9.64 14.33 -24.35
CA ALA A 466 9.23 14.04 -25.73
C ALA A 466 8.16 12.95 -25.80
N VAL A 467 8.27 11.89 -24.98
CA VAL A 467 7.36 10.74 -25.03
C VAL A 467 6.17 10.86 -24.06
N SER A 468 6.26 11.70 -23.03
CA SER A 468 5.17 11.89 -22.06
C SER A 468 3.94 12.55 -22.68
N GLN A 469 2.81 11.85 -22.63
CA GLN A 469 1.52 12.39 -23.06
C GLN A 469 0.78 13.17 -21.97
N ALA A 470 0.99 12.84 -20.71
CA ALA A 470 0.41 13.59 -19.60
C ALA A 470 1.07 14.98 -19.49
N ALA A 471 0.26 16.04 -19.52
CA ALA A 471 0.73 17.43 -19.56
C ALA A 471 1.63 17.80 -18.37
N ILE A 472 1.22 17.44 -17.15
CA ILE A 472 1.99 17.69 -15.91
C ILE A 472 3.36 17.01 -15.97
N ARG A 473 3.41 15.74 -16.36
CA ARG A 473 4.65 14.95 -16.46
C ARG A 473 5.58 15.52 -17.55
N ARG A 474 5.03 15.89 -18.70
CA ARG A 474 5.76 16.52 -19.81
C ARG A 474 6.40 17.84 -19.39
N GLN A 475 5.60 18.74 -18.80
CA GLN A 475 6.06 20.07 -18.37
C GLN A 475 7.18 19.95 -17.33
N ARG A 476 7.07 18.98 -16.42
CA ARG A 476 8.09 18.68 -15.40
C ARG A 476 9.37 18.15 -16.01
N ALA A 477 9.30 17.10 -16.82
CA ALA A 477 10.45 16.55 -17.51
C ALA A 477 11.17 17.65 -18.32
N ALA A 478 10.44 18.49 -19.03
CA ALA A 478 11.01 19.63 -19.77
C ALA A 478 11.65 20.69 -18.85
N HIS A 479 11.09 20.93 -17.66
CA HIS A 479 11.70 21.82 -16.67
C HIS A 479 13.04 21.28 -16.18
N TRP A 480 13.07 20.00 -15.79
CA TRP A 480 14.27 19.31 -15.32
C TRP A 480 15.35 19.23 -16.39
N ALA A 481 14.98 18.92 -17.63
CA ALA A 481 15.88 18.94 -18.79
C ALA A 481 16.56 20.31 -18.95
N ARG A 482 15.79 21.41 -18.95
CA ARG A 482 16.34 22.76 -19.07
C ARG A 482 17.26 23.14 -17.91
N ALA A 483 16.93 22.72 -16.69
CA ALA A 483 17.74 22.99 -15.52
C ALA A 483 19.10 22.27 -15.60
N CYS A 484 19.09 20.98 -15.96
CA CYS A 484 20.30 20.16 -16.10
C CYS A 484 21.16 20.63 -17.28
N ALA A 485 20.57 20.93 -18.44
CA ALA A 485 21.30 21.42 -19.60
C ALA A 485 22.03 22.75 -19.35
N ARG A 486 21.45 23.65 -18.54
CA ARG A 486 22.12 24.89 -18.12
C ARG A 486 23.31 24.61 -17.20
N ALA A 487 23.13 23.69 -16.25
CA ALA A 487 24.18 23.29 -15.32
C ALA A 487 25.36 22.61 -16.02
N ALA A 488 25.09 21.73 -17.00
CA ALA A 488 26.10 21.11 -17.84
C ALA A 488 26.96 22.13 -18.62
N ARG A 489 26.38 23.29 -18.98
CA ARG A 489 27.09 24.41 -19.63
C ARG A 489 27.75 25.39 -18.65
N GLY A 490 27.81 25.08 -17.36
CA GLY A 490 28.35 25.98 -16.33
C GLY A 490 27.49 27.23 -16.06
N GLN A 491 26.28 27.30 -16.63
CA GLN A 491 25.40 28.47 -16.52
C GLN A 491 24.42 28.28 -15.34
N ARG A 492 24.46 29.19 -14.36
CA ARG A 492 23.61 29.21 -13.15
C ARG A 492 23.75 27.96 -12.25
N THR A 493 24.86 27.92 -11.51
CA THR A 493 25.18 26.92 -10.46
C THR A 493 24.14 26.82 -9.33
N GLY A 494 23.32 27.85 -9.12
CA GLY A 494 22.39 27.91 -7.98
C GLY A 494 21.11 27.08 -8.11
N ILE A 495 20.59 26.82 -9.31
CA ILE A 495 19.31 26.10 -9.48
C ILE A 495 19.56 24.59 -9.49
N ALA A 496 20.42 24.08 -10.38
CA ALA A 496 20.73 22.66 -10.41
C ALA A 496 21.41 22.17 -9.12
N GLY A 497 22.28 22.96 -8.49
CA GLY A 497 22.84 22.63 -7.18
C GLY A 497 21.80 22.65 -6.05
N ARG A 498 20.78 23.53 -6.12
CA ARG A 498 19.63 23.48 -5.18
C ARG A 498 18.75 22.27 -5.45
N LEU A 499 18.49 21.96 -6.71
CA LEU A 499 17.68 20.82 -7.13
C LEU A 499 18.37 19.50 -6.79
N GLN A 500 19.68 19.36 -7.02
CA GLN A 500 20.47 18.21 -6.59
C GLN A 500 20.41 18.06 -5.06
N ARG A 501 20.55 19.15 -4.29
CA ARG A 501 20.39 19.11 -2.82
C ARG A 501 18.97 18.72 -2.37
N GLN A 502 17.93 19.16 -3.08
CA GLN A 502 16.55 18.76 -2.83
C GLN A 502 16.33 17.28 -3.15
N HIS A 503 16.96 16.79 -4.22
CA HIS A 503 16.78 15.45 -4.75
C HIS A 503 17.64 14.38 -4.06
N ASN A 504 18.77 14.76 -3.44
CA ASN A 504 19.63 13.87 -2.62
C ASN A 504 18.90 13.20 -1.43
N ASN A 505 17.70 13.68 -1.08
CA ASN A 505 16.90 13.15 0.03
C ASN A 505 15.63 12.42 -0.43
N ALA A 506 15.31 12.42 -1.73
CA ALA A 506 14.21 11.63 -2.26
C ALA A 506 14.66 10.16 -2.39
N THR A 507 13.76 9.19 -2.22
CA THR A 507 14.02 7.80 -2.62
C THR A 507 13.80 7.63 -4.11
N ILE A 508 14.14 6.45 -4.63
CA ILE A 508 13.96 6.07 -6.04
C ILE A 508 12.68 5.25 -6.14
N ASP A 509 11.56 5.89 -5.81
CA ASP A 509 10.25 5.47 -6.29
C ASP A 509 9.62 6.66 -7.01
N TYR A 510 8.82 6.41 -8.04
CA TYR A 510 8.26 7.48 -8.87
C TYR A 510 7.46 8.51 -8.04
N ILE A 511 6.95 8.11 -6.88
CA ILE A 511 6.15 8.92 -5.95
C ILE A 511 7.02 9.94 -5.18
N THR A 512 8.30 9.62 -4.95
CA THR A 512 9.24 10.45 -4.17
C THR A 512 10.31 11.13 -4.99
N VAL A 513 10.69 10.56 -6.14
CA VAL A 513 11.57 11.21 -7.13
C VAL A 513 10.92 12.52 -7.63
N ASP A 514 9.59 12.58 -7.64
CA ASP A 514 8.86 13.69 -8.20
C ASP A 514 8.56 14.77 -7.13
N LEU A 515 9.56 15.63 -6.89
CA LEU A 515 9.41 16.82 -6.04
C LEU A 515 8.57 17.89 -6.76
N ALA A 516 7.85 18.70 -5.99
CA ALA A 516 7.08 19.82 -6.53
C ALA A 516 8.02 20.81 -7.26
N LEU A 517 7.58 21.27 -8.43
CA LEU A 517 8.09 22.53 -8.98
C LEU A 517 7.72 23.64 -7.97
N PRO A 518 8.60 24.65 -7.75
CA PRO A 518 8.22 25.83 -7.01
C PRO A 518 7.00 26.53 -7.62
#